data_AF-A0A8C5LL74-F1
#
_entry.id   AF-A0A8C5LL74-F1
#
_cell.length_a   1.000
_cell.length_b   1.000
_cell.length_c   1.000
_cell.angle_alpha   90.00
_cell.angle_beta   90.00
_cell.angle_gamma   90.00
#
_symmetry.space_group_name_H-M   'P 1'
#
loop_
_entity.id
_entity.type
_entity.pdbx_description
1 polymer ?
#
loop_
_entity_poly.entity_id
_entity_poly.type
_entity_poly.pdbx_seq_one_letter_code
_entity_poly.pdbx_strand_id
1 'polypeptide(L)'
;MKLQWKSVSPEQERRNSLLHGYRSLIERDVSRTDRTNKFYEGPENPGLGLLNDILLTYCMYHFDLGYVQGMSDLLSPILFVVQNEVDAFWCFCGFMELVHGNFEESQETMKRQLGQLLLLLRVLDQPLCDFLDSQDSGSLCFCFRWLLIWFKREFPFPDILRLWEVGQEG
;
A
#
# COMPACT_ATOMS: atom_id res chain seq x y z
N MET A 1 20.59 5.81 -2.59
CA MET A 1 19.72 5.30 -1.51
C MET A 1 19.81 3.78 -1.38
N LYS A 2 19.62 3.00 -2.46
CA LYS A 2 19.70 1.52 -2.42
C LYS A 2 20.94 0.92 -1.74
N LEU A 3 22.12 1.51 -1.97
CA LEU A 3 23.37 1.07 -1.33
C LEU A 3 23.31 1.15 0.20
N GLN A 4 22.58 2.09 0.78
CA GLN A 4 22.55 2.31 2.23
C GLN A 4 22.00 1.10 2.98
N TRP A 5 20.91 0.49 2.47
CA TRP A 5 20.34 -0.73 3.08
C TRP A 5 21.06 -1.99 2.60
N LYS A 6 21.57 -2.03 1.35
CA LYS A 6 22.32 -3.20 0.83
C LYS A 6 23.68 -3.38 1.51
N SER A 7 24.30 -2.31 2.02
CA SER A 7 25.55 -2.38 2.76
C SER A 7 25.40 -2.74 4.24
N VAL A 8 24.17 -2.90 4.74
CA VAL A 8 23.94 -3.26 6.14
C VAL A 8 24.39 -4.69 6.37
N SER A 9 25.38 -4.87 7.25
CA SER A 9 25.84 -6.20 7.65
C SER A 9 24.80 -6.89 8.55
N PRO A 10 24.82 -8.24 8.64
CA PRO A 10 23.92 -8.97 9.52
C PRO A 10 24.01 -8.53 10.99
N GLU A 11 25.19 -8.12 11.45
CA GLU A 11 25.38 -7.61 12.81
C GLU A 11 24.73 -6.24 13.03
N GLN A 12 24.81 -5.34 12.04
CA GLN A 12 24.13 -4.06 12.09
C GLN A 12 22.61 -4.24 12.04
N GLU A 13 22.13 -5.16 11.20
CA GLU A 13 20.70 -5.46 11.09
C GLU A 13 20.13 -6.00 12.39
N ARG A 14 20.84 -6.92 13.08
CA ARG A 14 20.43 -7.41 14.41
C ARG A 14 20.28 -6.31 15.46
N ARG A 15 21.03 -5.20 15.31
CA ARG A 15 21.00 -4.06 16.23
C ARG A 15 20.00 -2.98 15.82
N ASN A 16 19.43 -3.06 14.62
CA ASN A 16 18.43 -2.13 14.11
C ASN A 16 17.08 -2.84 14.00
N SER A 17 16.35 -2.89 15.11
CA SER A 17 15.05 -3.57 15.21
C SER A 17 14.02 -3.01 14.23
N LEU A 18 14.06 -1.71 13.92
CA LEU A 18 13.15 -1.08 12.97
C LEU A 18 13.39 -1.59 11.55
N LEU A 19 14.64 -1.52 11.06
CA LEU A 19 14.98 -1.99 9.73
C LEU A 19 14.72 -3.49 9.57
N HIS A 20 15.06 -4.29 10.57
CA HIS A 20 14.76 -5.72 10.58
C HIS A 20 13.24 -5.98 10.54
N GLY A 21 12.46 -5.20 11.28
CA GLY A 21 11.00 -5.24 11.26
C GLY A 21 10.43 -4.93 9.87
N TYR A 22 10.88 -3.83 9.25
CA TYR A 22 10.45 -3.46 7.90
C TYR A 22 10.79 -4.54 6.88
N ARG A 23 12.02 -5.07 6.89
CA ARG A 23 12.42 -6.17 6.00
C ARG A 23 11.50 -7.38 6.16
N SER A 24 11.24 -7.80 7.38
CA SER A 24 10.39 -8.96 7.67
C SER A 24 8.96 -8.78 7.16
N LEU A 25 8.40 -7.57 7.31
CA LEU A 25 7.07 -7.23 6.78
C LEU A 25 7.04 -7.21 5.25
N ILE A 26 8.07 -6.62 4.62
CA ILE A 26 8.21 -6.56 3.16
C ILE A 26 8.31 -7.97 2.58
N GLU A 27 9.18 -8.83 3.11
CA GLU A 27 9.35 -10.21 2.63
C GLU A 27 8.04 -11.00 2.72
N ARG A 28 7.33 -10.86 3.85
CA ARG A 28 6.03 -11.50 4.05
C ARG A 28 5.00 -11.03 3.02
N ASP A 29 4.92 -9.73 2.76
CA ASP A 29 3.92 -9.18 1.84
C ASP A 29 4.26 -9.45 0.37
N VAL A 30 5.52 -9.24 -0.02
CA VAL A 30 5.99 -9.47 -1.40
C VAL A 30 5.80 -10.92 -1.81
N SER A 31 6.07 -11.89 -0.91
CA SER A 31 5.91 -13.32 -1.22
C SER A 31 4.48 -13.73 -1.64
N ARG A 32 3.47 -12.93 -1.24
CA ARG A 32 2.05 -13.16 -1.54
C ARG A 32 1.45 -12.15 -2.54
N THR A 33 2.23 -11.18 -3.03
CA THR A 33 1.73 -10.14 -3.95
C THR A 33 1.39 -10.73 -5.32
N ASP A 34 0.12 -10.60 -5.71
CA ASP A 34 -0.41 -10.82 -7.07
C ASP A 34 0.14 -12.06 -7.81
N ARG A 35 0.30 -13.18 -7.11
CA ARG A 35 0.91 -14.42 -7.64
C ARG A 35 0.14 -15.09 -8.78
N THR A 36 -1.09 -14.65 -9.04
CA THR A 36 -1.90 -15.05 -10.20
C THR A 36 -1.67 -14.17 -11.43
N ASN A 37 -0.97 -13.04 -11.29
CA ASN A 37 -0.55 -12.18 -12.39
C ASN A 37 0.74 -12.73 -13.01
N LYS A 38 0.77 -12.87 -14.35
CA LYS A 38 1.93 -13.37 -15.10
C LYS A 38 3.24 -12.63 -14.84
N PHE A 39 3.16 -11.34 -14.50
CA PHE A 39 4.34 -10.55 -14.17
C PHE A 39 5.02 -11.03 -12.87
N TYR A 40 4.23 -11.52 -11.91
CA TYR A 40 4.69 -11.95 -10.59
C TYR A 40 4.62 -13.46 -10.35
N GLU A 41 4.15 -14.25 -11.32
CA GLU A 41 4.02 -15.71 -11.18
C GLU A 41 5.37 -16.44 -11.25
N GLY A 42 5.41 -17.67 -10.74
CA GLY A 42 6.60 -18.53 -10.81
C GLY A 42 7.58 -18.39 -9.63
N PRO A 43 8.41 -19.41 -9.38
CA PRO A 43 9.44 -19.36 -8.35
C PRO A 43 10.54 -18.35 -8.73
N GLU A 44 11.15 -17.71 -7.72
CA GLU A 44 12.27 -16.75 -7.92
C GLU A 44 11.99 -15.65 -8.97
N ASN A 45 10.75 -15.14 -8.98
CA ASN A 45 10.31 -14.16 -9.95
C ASN A 45 11.07 -12.82 -9.80
N PRO A 46 11.72 -12.28 -10.86
CA PRO A 46 12.46 -11.03 -10.80
C PRO A 46 11.63 -9.81 -10.40
N GLY A 47 10.34 -9.77 -10.77
CA GLY A 47 9.41 -8.71 -10.38
C GLY A 47 9.18 -8.66 -8.87
N LEU A 48 9.16 -9.80 -8.18
CA LEU A 48 9.12 -9.84 -6.72
C LEU A 48 10.43 -9.32 -6.10
N GLY A 49 11.58 -9.61 -6.72
CA GLY A 49 12.86 -9.02 -6.34
C GLY A 49 12.88 -7.50 -6.44
N LEU A 50 12.32 -6.97 -7.54
CA LEU A 50 12.17 -5.52 -7.74
C LEU A 50 11.21 -4.89 -6.72
N LEU A 51 10.08 -5.53 -6.39
CA LEU A 51 9.18 -5.07 -5.32
C LEU A 51 9.93 -4.94 -3.99
N ASN A 52 10.68 -5.97 -3.60
CA ASN A 52 11.45 -5.98 -2.37
C ASN A 52 12.49 -4.84 -2.34
N ASP A 53 13.27 -4.71 -3.42
CA ASP A 53 14.33 -3.72 -3.55
C ASP A 53 13.80 -2.28 -3.50
N ILE A 54 12.67 -2.00 -4.17
CA ILE A 54 12.04 -0.67 -4.18
C ILE A 54 11.48 -0.33 -2.79
N LEU A 55 10.76 -1.27 -2.14
CA LEU A 55 10.16 -1.02 -0.82
C LEU A 55 11.23 -0.79 0.25
N LEU A 56 12.33 -1.55 0.25
CA LEU A 56 13.46 -1.31 1.15
C LEU A 56 14.15 0.04 0.86
N THR A 57 14.24 0.41 -0.41
CA THR A 57 14.78 1.73 -0.79
C THR A 57 13.86 2.85 -0.31
N TYR A 58 12.54 2.65 -0.35
CA TYR A 58 11.57 3.59 0.21
C TYR A 58 11.71 3.73 1.73
N CYS A 59 11.96 2.64 2.47
CA CYS A 59 12.24 2.74 3.90
C CYS A 59 13.46 3.63 4.20
N MET A 60 14.49 3.64 3.34
CA MET A 60 15.62 4.55 3.52
C MET A 60 15.29 6.00 3.13
N TYR A 61 14.35 6.20 2.22
CA TYR A 61 13.88 7.51 1.80
C TYR A 61 12.97 8.16 2.87
N HIS A 62 12.08 7.37 3.48
CA HIS A 62 11.10 7.84 4.47
C HIS A 62 11.13 6.96 5.73
N PHE A 63 12.25 6.99 6.47
CA PHE A 63 12.54 6.04 7.56
C PHE A 63 11.55 6.08 8.72
N ASP A 64 10.97 7.25 9.02
CA ASP A 64 9.97 7.39 10.09
C ASP A 64 8.67 6.63 9.78
N LEU A 65 8.30 6.53 8.50
CA LEU A 65 7.16 5.71 8.05
C LEU A 65 7.60 4.26 7.82
N GLY A 66 8.73 4.08 7.13
CA GLY A 66 9.28 2.79 6.78
C GLY A 66 8.39 1.99 5.84
N TYR A 67 7.95 0.82 6.28
CA TYR A 67 7.00 -0.03 5.56
C TYR A 67 5.81 -0.38 6.43
N VAL A 68 4.62 -0.20 5.86
CA VAL A 68 3.35 -0.58 6.44
C VAL A 68 2.65 -1.57 5.50
N GLN A 69 2.02 -2.59 6.08
CA GLN A 69 1.34 -3.64 5.32
C GLN A 69 0.30 -3.04 4.37
N GLY A 70 0.37 -3.45 3.10
CA GLY A 70 -0.47 -2.92 2.01
C GLY A 70 0.29 -2.00 1.05
N MET A 71 1.46 -1.48 1.41
CA MET A 71 2.27 -0.69 0.47
C MET A 71 2.76 -1.49 -0.74
N SER A 72 3.00 -2.80 -0.59
CA SER A 72 3.32 -3.68 -1.73
C SER A 72 2.16 -3.80 -2.73
N ASP A 73 0.92 -3.74 -2.27
CA ASP A 73 -0.28 -3.71 -3.11
C ASP A 73 -0.37 -2.42 -3.93
N LEU A 74 0.12 -1.31 -3.38
CA LEU A 74 0.21 -0.02 -4.07
C LEU A 74 1.33 0.00 -5.12
N LEU A 75 2.49 -0.55 -4.79
CA LEU A 75 3.64 -0.59 -5.70
C LEU A 75 3.43 -1.55 -6.89
N SER A 76 2.70 -2.65 -6.68
CA SER A 76 2.53 -3.71 -7.70
C SER A 76 2.04 -3.19 -9.07
N PRO A 77 0.91 -2.44 -9.17
CA PRO A 77 0.46 -1.88 -10.44
C PRO A 77 1.46 -0.90 -11.06
N ILE A 78 2.13 -0.09 -10.24
CA ILE A 78 3.13 0.89 -10.72
C ILE A 78 4.31 0.16 -11.37
N LEU A 79 4.88 -0.83 -10.69
CA LEU A 79 6.01 -1.60 -11.21
C LEU A 79 5.63 -2.40 -12.45
N PHE A 80 4.41 -2.95 -12.50
CA PHE A 80 3.89 -3.66 -13.68
C PHE A 80 3.86 -2.78 -14.93
N VAL A 81 3.44 -1.52 -14.79
CA VAL A 81 3.36 -0.56 -15.91
C VAL A 81 4.74 -0.02 -16.27
N VAL A 82 5.51 0.42 -15.27
CA VAL A 82 6.77 1.15 -15.48
C VAL A 82 7.92 0.23 -15.88
N GLN A 83 8.00 -0.98 -15.31
CA GLN A 83 9.00 -2.02 -15.60
C GLN A 83 10.47 -1.58 -15.51
N ASN A 84 10.73 -0.46 -14.83
CA ASN A 84 12.05 0.05 -14.51
C ASN A 84 12.11 0.34 -13.02
N GLU A 85 13.16 -0.14 -12.33
CA GLU A 85 13.26 -0.02 -10.88
C GLU A 85 13.29 1.43 -10.39
N VAL A 86 14.09 2.28 -11.04
CA VAL A 86 14.32 3.66 -10.60
C VAL A 86 13.09 4.50 -10.87
N ASP A 87 12.49 4.35 -12.06
CA ASP A 87 11.29 5.08 -12.43
C ASP A 87 10.11 4.63 -11.57
N ALA A 88 9.96 3.33 -11.32
CA ALA A 88 8.91 2.80 -10.45
C ALA A 88 9.08 3.27 -9.00
N PHE A 89 10.32 3.39 -8.51
CA PHE A 89 10.60 3.97 -7.20
C PHE A 89 10.10 5.41 -7.11
N TRP A 90 10.42 6.27 -8.08
CA TRP A 90 9.99 7.68 -8.04
C TRP A 90 8.48 7.84 -8.26
N CYS A 91 7.88 7.04 -9.14
CA CYS A 91 6.42 6.96 -9.26
C CYS A 91 5.77 6.53 -7.94
N PHE A 92 6.35 5.55 -7.25
CA PHE A 92 5.85 5.10 -5.95
C PHE A 92 6.02 6.16 -4.87
N CYS A 93 7.14 6.89 -4.83
CA CYS A 93 7.30 8.03 -3.93
C CYS A 93 6.19 9.08 -4.17
N GLY A 94 5.95 9.45 -5.43
CA GLY A 94 4.88 10.38 -5.80
C GLY A 94 3.49 9.87 -5.42
N PHE A 95 3.22 8.57 -5.60
CA PHE A 95 1.97 7.96 -5.15
C PHE A 95 1.84 8.03 -3.63
N MET A 96 2.92 7.73 -2.90
CA MET A 96 2.92 7.77 -1.44
C MET A 96 2.72 9.18 -0.90
N GLU A 97 3.15 10.25 -1.56
CA GLU A 97 2.81 11.63 -1.15
C GLU A 97 1.27 11.84 -1.05
N LEU A 98 0.50 11.20 -1.94
CA LEU A 98 -0.97 11.29 -1.93
C LEU A 98 -1.63 10.51 -0.80
N VAL A 99 -1.02 9.40 -0.37
CA VAL A 99 -1.64 8.44 0.55
C VAL A 99 -0.89 8.24 1.86
N HIS A 100 0.25 8.90 2.09
CA HIS A 100 1.12 8.67 3.25
C HIS A 100 0.36 8.79 4.57
N GLY A 101 -0.53 9.79 4.68
CA GLY A 101 -1.36 9.99 5.86
C GLY A 101 -2.24 8.79 6.22
N ASN A 102 -2.58 7.93 5.26
CA ASN A 102 -3.34 6.69 5.50
C ASN A 102 -2.51 5.62 6.21
N PHE A 103 -1.18 5.69 6.15
CA PHE A 103 -0.24 4.71 6.69
C PHE A 103 0.40 5.16 8.00
N GLU A 104 0.13 6.37 8.48
CA GLU A 104 0.62 6.85 9.77
C GLU A 104 0.07 6.03 10.94
N GLU A 105 0.90 5.86 11.98
CA GLU A 105 0.55 5.13 13.20
C GLU A 105 -0.71 5.71 13.90
N SER A 106 -0.92 7.03 13.78
CA SER A 106 -2.07 7.72 14.35
C SER A 106 -3.42 7.27 13.77
N GLN A 107 -3.41 6.82 12.51
CA GLN A 107 -4.59 6.49 11.70
C GLN A 107 -5.63 7.61 11.57
N GLU A 108 -5.27 8.87 11.88
CA GLU A 108 -6.23 9.98 11.87
C GLU A 108 -6.77 10.27 10.47
N THR A 109 -5.95 10.13 9.42
CA THR A 109 -6.41 10.27 8.03
C THR A 109 -7.44 9.21 7.66
N MET A 110 -7.22 7.95 8.06
CA MET A 110 -8.17 6.86 7.80
C MET A 110 -9.50 7.08 8.53
N LYS A 111 -9.46 7.48 9.80
CA LYS A 111 -10.67 7.83 10.56
C LYS A 111 -11.43 8.98 9.90
N ARG A 112 -10.72 10.01 9.43
CA ARG A 112 -11.31 11.15 8.71
C ARG A 112 -11.99 10.71 7.42
N GLN A 113 -11.33 9.91 6.59
CA GLN A 113 -11.90 9.42 5.32
C GLN A 113 -13.12 8.53 5.55
N LEU A 114 -13.09 7.64 6.55
CA LEU A 114 -14.26 6.83 6.93
C LEU A 114 -15.42 7.70 7.45
N GLY A 115 -15.13 8.71 8.26
CA GLY A 115 -16.13 9.67 8.71
C GLY A 115 -16.75 10.46 7.56
N GLN A 116 -15.95 10.89 6.58
CA GLN A 116 -16.44 11.55 5.37
C GLN A 116 -17.33 10.61 4.54
N LEU A 117 -16.94 9.34 4.40
CA LEU A 117 -17.74 8.32 3.71
C LEU A 117 -19.09 8.10 4.41
N LEU A 118 -19.11 8.05 5.74
CA LEU A 118 -20.35 7.94 6.53
C LEU A 118 -21.27 9.14 6.33
N LEU A 119 -20.71 10.36 6.30
CA LEU A 119 -21.49 11.57 6.02
C LEU A 119 -22.13 11.54 4.64
N LEU A 120 -21.41 11.07 3.61
CA LEU A 120 -21.95 10.91 2.26
C LEU A 120 -23.04 9.84 2.22
N LEU A 121 -22.81 8.68 2.84
CA LEU A 121 -23.78 7.60 2.90
C LEU A 121 -25.09 8.06 3.57
N ARG A 122 -24.99 8.82 4.65
CA ARG A 122 -26.14 9.36 5.36
C ARG A 122 -27.01 10.26 4.48
N VAL A 123 -26.39 11.05 3.59
CA VAL A 123 -27.11 11.90 2.63
C VAL A 123 -27.72 11.08 1.48
N LEU A 124 -27.01 10.06 1.01
CA LEU A 124 -27.42 9.25 -0.15
C LEU A 124 -28.49 8.21 0.19
N ASP A 125 -28.36 7.54 1.35
CA ASP A 125 -29.22 6.44 1.79
C ASP A 125 -29.26 6.37 3.32
N GLN A 126 -30.11 7.21 3.92
CA GLN A 126 -30.33 7.24 5.37
C GLN A 126 -30.80 5.89 5.92
N PRO A 127 -31.77 5.17 5.31
CA PRO A 127 -32.17 3.84 5.80
C PRO A 127 -31.01 2.84 5.88
N LEU A 128 -30.11 2.82 4.89
CA LEU A 128 -28.93 1.98 4.94
C LEU A 128 -27.97 2.41 6.06
N CYS A 129 -27.77 3.72 6.26
CA CYS A 129 -26.96 4.23 7.37
C CYS A 129 -27.51 3.77 8.73
N ASP A 130 -28.81 3.92 8.96
CA ASP A 130 -29.47 3.53 10.21
C ASP A 130 -29.38 2.00 10.42
N PHE A 131 -29.51 1.22 9.34
CA PHE A 131 -29.29 -0.22 9.38
C PHE A 131 -27.86 -0.56 9.81
N LEU A 132 -26.85 0.04 9.20
CA LEU A 132 -25.44 -0.20 9.57
C LEU A 132 -25.14 0.20 11.02
N ASP A 133 -25.69 1.32 11.49
CA ASP A 133 -25.59 1.75 12.88
C ASP A 133 -26.22 0.70 13.82
N SER A 134 -27.36 0.11 13.46
CA SER A 134 -28.02 -0.97 14.22
C SER A 134 -27.25 -2.29 14.27
N GLN A 135 -26.31 -2.49 13.35
CA GLN A 135 -25.48 -3.70 13.22
C GLN A 135 -24.03 -3.47 13.70
N ASP A 136 -23.80 -2.47 14.55
CA ASP A 136 -22.47 -2.07 15.05
C ASP A 136 -21.45 -1.82 13.92
N SER A 137 -21.94 -1.44 12.74
CA SER A 137 -21.18 -1.28 11.50
C SER A 137 -21.11 0.18 11.03
N GLY A 138 -21.60 1.12 11.84
CA GLY A 138 -21.64 2.55 11.57
C GLY A 138 -20.27 3.23 11.40
N SER A 139 -19.20 2.63 11.93
CA SER A 139 -17.83 3.10 11.72
C SER A 139 -17.29 2.84 10.31
N LEU A 140 -17.99 2.02 9.53
CA LEU A 140 -17.60 1.58 8.18
C LEU A 140 -16.22 0.92 8.14
N CYS A 141 -15.76 0.29 9.22
CA CYS A 141 -14.45 -0.39 9.26
C CYS A 141 -14.29 -1.47 8.17
N PHE A 142 -15.38 -2.01 7.63
CA PHE A 142 -15.33 -2.92 6.48
C PHE A 142 -14.83 -2.24 5.19
N CYS A 143 -14.94 -0.91 5.08
CA CYS A 143 -14.37 -0.10 3.99
C CYS A 143 -12.90 0.26 4.21
N PHE A 144 -12.29 -0.08 5.36
CA PHE A 144 -10.93 0.36 5.70
C PHE A 144 -9.92 -0.05 4.62
N ARG A 145 -9.98 -1.31 4.16
CA ARG A 145 -9.08 -1.79 3.09
C ARG A 145 -9.32 -1.07 1.77
N TRP A 146 -10.57 -0.71 1.47
CA TRP A 146 -10.90 -0.01 0.23
C TRP A 146 -10.17 1.33 0.15
N LEU A 147 -10.17 2.09 1.25
CA LEU A 147 -9.53 3.39 1.33
C LEU A 147 -8.01 3.29 1.51
N LEU A 148 -7.51 2.33 2.29
CA LEU A 148 -6.08 2.19 2.56
C LEU A 148 -5.27 1.89 1.29
N ILE A 149 -5.76 0.98 0.44
CA ILE A 149 -5.06 0.51 -0.76
C ILE A 149 -5.84 0.85 -2.04
N TRP A 150 -6.62 1.93 -2.01
CA TRP A 150 -7.36 2.48 -3.16
C TRP A 150 -8.03 1.39 -4.01
N PHE A 151 -8.86 0.57 -3.35
CA PHE A 151 -9.66 -0.50 -3.93
C PHE A 151 -8.89 -1.63 -4.63
N LYS A 152 -7.54 -1.69 -4.53
CA LYS A 152 -6.67 -2.68 -5.21
C LYS A 152 -7.13 -4.14 -5.08
N ARG A 153 -7.80 -4.49 -3.97
CA ARG A 153 -8.27 -5.86 -3.69
C ARG A 153 -9.70 -6.12 -4.11
N GLU A 154 -10.42 -5.11 -4.58
CA GLU A 154 -11.85 -5.20 -4.90
C GLU A 154 -12.10 -5.34 -6.41
N PHE A 155 -11.07 -5.07 -7.24
CA PHE A 155 -11.17 -5.17 -8.69
C PHE A 155 -10.07 -6.05 -9.30
N PRO A 156 -10.33 -6.66 -10.48
CA PRO A 156 -9.29 -7.28 -11.30
C PRO A 156 -8.15 -6.32 -11.63
N PHE A 157 -6.95 -6.88 -11.83
CA PHE A 157 -5.74 -6.09 -12.08
C PHE A 157 -5.87 -5.07 -13.23
N PRO A 158 -6.44 -5.40 -14.41
CA PRO A 158 -6.61 -4.43 -15.49
C PRO A 158 -7.56 -3.27 -15.15
N ASP A 159 -8.56 -3.52 -14.31
CA ASP A 159 -9.54 -2.51 -13.91
C ASP A 159 -8.94 -1.54 -12.89
N ILE A 160 -8.01 -2.01 -12.05
CA ILE A 160 -7.23 -1.13 -11.15
C ILE A 160 -6.38 -0.13 -11.94
N LEU A 161 -5.76 -0.56 -13.04
CA LEU A 161 -4.97 0.35 -13.88
C LEU A 161 -5.84 1.52 -14.37
N ARG A 162 -7.04 1.20 -14.90
CA ARG A 162 -8.00 2.23 -15.37
C ARG A 162 -8.54 3.09 -14.24
N LEU A 163 -8.87 2.49 -13.10
CA LEU A 163 -9.41 3.22 -11.95
C LEU A 163 -8.41 4.26 -11.45
N TRP A 164 -7.13 3.89 -11.36
CA TRP A 164 -6.08 4.78 -10.87
C TRP A 164 -5.68 5.85 -11.89
N GLU A 165 -5.81 5.59 -13.19
CA GLU A 165 -5.64 6.62 -14.23
C GLU A 165 -6.68 7.74 -14.09
N VAL A 166 -7.96 7.39 -13.91
CA VAL A 166 -9.06 8.37 -13.78
C VAL A 166 -9.00 9.12 -12.45
N GLY A 167 -8.59 8.46 -11.37
CA GLY A 167 -8.56 9.03 -10.03
C GLY A 167 -7.56 10.18 -9.82
N GLN A 168 -6.66 10.45 -10.78
CA GLN A 168 -5.65 11.51 -10.68
C GLN A 168 -6.06 12.83 -11.37
N GLU A 169 -7.25 12.93 -11.96
CA GLU A 169 -7.72 14.16 -12.63
C GLU A 169 -8.50 15.14 -11.72
N GLY A 170 -8.31 15.08 -10.39
CA GLY A 170 -9.02 15.89 -9.40
C GLY A 170 -8.17 16.92 -8.67
#